data_AF-A0A2U1UEQ7-F1
#
_entry.id   AF-A0A2U1UEQ7-F1
#
_cell.length_a   1.000
_cell.length_b   1.000
_cell.length_c   1.000
_cell.angle_alpha   90.00
_cell.angle_beta   90.00
_cell.angle_gamma   90.00
#
_symmetry.space_group_name_H-M   'P 1'
#
loop_
_entity.id
_entity.type
_entity.pdbx_description
1 polymer ?
#
loop_
_entity_poly.entity_id
_entity_poly.type
_entity_poly.pdbx_seq_one_letter_code
_entity_poly.pdbx_strand_id
1 'polypeptide(L)'
;MAGFSQKRGINDKEGSLRMKMIKSEYAMQKKTLRERIFHALGFEIIALLICAPVGAWVLNKPLFDIGALALLLSSVAMIWNMIYNAIFDGLWPADRVKRRLPLRMAHALGFEGGFIFIGLPLAAWMLNITLWQALVVEIGFFLFFLPYTVAYNWCYDILRGRIIRRRAINACRMSAHSRLR
;
A
#
# COMPACT_ATOMS: atom_id res chain seq x y z
N MET A 1 -42.53 35.77 18.35
CA MET A 1 -41.46 34.83 18.80
C MET A 1 -41.51 33.43 18.17
N ALA A 2 -42.44 33.10 17.26
CA ALA A 2 -42.55 31.75 16.69
C ALA A 2 -41.56 31.43 15.54
N GLY A 3 -41.14 32.41 14.75
CA GLY A 3 -40.27 32.20 13.58
C GLY A 3 -38.82 31.82 13.88
N PHE A 4 -38.31 32.14 15.08
CA PHE A 4 -36.92 31.86 15.48
C PHE A 4 -36.70 30.42 15.97
N SER A 5 -37.75 29.76 16.46
CA SER A 5 -37.70 28.37 16.94
C SER A 5 -37.80 27.37 15.78
N GLN A 6 -38.67 27.65 14.80
CA GLN A 6 -38.84 26.81 13.61
C GLN A 6 -37.62 26.83 12.68
N LYS A 7 -36.95 27.99 12.54
CA LYS A 7 -35.72 28.11 11.75
C LYS A 7 -34.52 27.36 12.37
N ARG A 8 -34.48 27.26 13.72
CA ARG A 8 -33.46 26.51 14.47
C ARG A 8 -33.61 25.00 14.25
N GLY A 9 -34.84 24.49 14.38
CA GLY A 9 -35.13 23.06 14.17
C GLY A 9 -34.93 22.55 12.73
N ILE A 10 -35.00 23.44 11.72
CA ILE A 10 -34.66 23.10 10.32
C ILE A 10 -33.14 22.98 10.14
N ASN A 11 -32.37 23.91 10.72
CA ASN A 11 -30.90 23.91 10.65
C ASN A 11 -30.29 22.67 11.34
N ASP A 12 -30.86 22.26 12.48
CA ASP A 12 -30.42 21.07 13.22
C ASP A 12 -30.70 19.76 12.46
N LYS A 13 -31.84 19.69 11.75
CA LYS A 13 -32.20 18.54 10.90
C LYS A 13 -31.30 18.46 9.67
N GLU A 14 -31.01 19.59 9.02
CA GLU A 14 -30.12 19.64 7.86
C GLU A 14 -28.68 19.26 8.23
N GLY A 15 -28.17 19.73 9.39
CA GLY A 15 -26.87 19.33 9.94
C GLY A 15 -26.78 17.85 10.28
N SER A 16 -27.84 17.27 10.86
CA SER A 16 -27.92 15.83 11.16
C SER A 16 -27.97 14.97 9.88
N LEU A 17 -28.71 15.41 8.86
CA LEU A 17 -28.77 14.74 7.55
C LEU A 17 -27.43 14.82 6.81
N ARG A 18 -26.76 15.98 6.81
CA ARG A 18 -25.40 16.13 6.26
C ARG A 18 -24.39 15.26 7.00
N MET A 19 -24.45 15.19 8.33
CA MET A 19 -23.58 14.33 9.12
C MET A 19 -23.83 12.84 8.81
N LYS A 20 -25.10 12.41 8.66
CA LYS A 20 -25.45 11.04 8.26
C LYS A 20 -24.98 10.71 6.84
N MET A 21 -25.11 11.65 5.90
CA MET A 21 -24.60 11.52 4.53
C MET A 21 -23.08 11.36 4.53
N ILE A 22 -22.35 12.26 5.19
CA ILE A 22 -20.87 12.19 5.29
C ILE A 22 -20.42 10.88 5.94
N LYS A 23 -21.08 10.44 7.03
CA LYS A 23 -20.78 9.14 7.67
C LYS A 23 -21.05 7.96 6.74
N SER A 24 -22.12 8.00 5.95
CA SER A 24 -22.46 6.95 4.99
C SER A 24 -21.49 6.89 3.81
N GLU A 25 -21.05 8.05 3.33
CA GLU A 25 -20.07 8.19 2.25
C GLU A 25 -18.68 7.71 2.71
N TYR A 26 -18.28 8.04 3.94
CA TYR A 26 -17.05 7.53 4.57
C TYR A 26 -17.09 6.01 4.83
N ALA A 27 -18.23 5.47 5.27
CA ALA A 27 -18.39 4.04 5.51
C ALA A 27 -18.30 3.21 4.22
N MET A 28 -18.77 3.76 3.10
CA MET A 28 -18.71 3.14 1.77
C MET A 28 -17.30 3.12 1.17
N GLN A 29 -16.40 4.00 1.62
CA GLN A 29 -15.04 4.11 1.09
C GLN A 29 -14.00 3.26 1.84
N LYS A 30 -14.32 2.76 3.05
CA LYS A 30 -13.37 2.01 3.88
C LYS A 30 -13.25 0.57 3.36
N LYS A 31 -12.22 0.28 2.54
CA LYS A 31 -11.83 -1.11 2.21
C LYS A 31 -11.72 -1.89 3.52
N THR A 32 -12.50 -2.97 3.65
CA THR A 32 -12.52 -3.79 4.87
C THR A 32 -11.12 -4.34 5.15
N LEU A 33 -10.77 -4.55 6.42
CA LEU A 33 -9.47 -5.11 6.80
C LEU A 33 -9.19 -6.44 6.08
N ARG A 34 -10.24 -7.24 5.87
CA ARG A 34 -10.18 -8.49 5.10
C ARG A 34 -9.79 -8.24 3.64
N GLU A 35 -10.39 -7.26 2.95
CA GLU A 35 -10.00 -6.91 1.58
C GLU A 35 -8.54 -6.47 1.49
N ARG A 36 -8.05 -5.73 2.49
CA ARG A 36 -6.65 -5.28 2.54
C ARG A 36 -5.67 -6.43 2.72
N ILE A 37 -5.98 -7.38 3.60
CA ILE A 37 -5.14 -8.55 3.85
C ILE A 37 -5.10 -9.44 2.59
N PHE A 38 -6.26 -9.74 1.98
CA PHE A 38 -6.29 -10.52 0.74
C PHE A 38 -5.55 -9.83 -0.41
N HIS A 39 -5.65 -8.50 -0.51
CA HIS A 39 -4.91 -7.72 -1.49
C HIS A 39 -3.39 -7.81 -1.26
N ALA A 40 -2.94 -7.59 -0.02
CA ALA A 40 -1.52 -7.63 0.34
C ALA A 40 -0.93 -9.03 0.13
N LEU A 41 -1.61 -10.07 0.62
CA LEU A 41 -1.16 -11.45 0.44
C LEU A 41 -1.14 -11.87 -1.02
N GLY A 42 -2.17 -11.52 -1.79
CA GLY A 42 -2.21 -11.84 -3.22
C GLY A 42 -1.10 -11.13 -4.01
N PHE A 43 -0.84 -9.87 -3.69
CA PHE A 43 0.27 -9.11 -4.25
C PHE A 43 1.61 -9.78 -3.98
N GLU A 44 1.85 -10.17 -2.73
CA GLU A 44 3.12 -10.75 -2.30
C GLU A 44 3.33 -12.16 -2.86
N ILE A 45 2.29 -13.00 -2.88
CA ILE A 45 2.36 -14.36 -3.43
C ILE A 45 2.64 -14.35 -4.93
N ILE A 46 1.94 -13.51 -5.71
CA ILE A 46 2.16 -13.44 -7.16
C ILE A 46 3.55 -12.88 -7.46
N ALA A 47 4.00 -11.87 -6.70
CA ALA A 47 5.36 -11.36 -6.83
C ALA A 47 6.39 -12.45 -6.56
N LEU A 48 6.26 -13.22 -5.47
CA LEU A 48 7.14 -14.33 -5.14
C LEU A 48 7.14 -15.43 -6.20
N LEU A 49 5.96 -15.79 -6.74
CA LEU A 49 5.84 -16.80 -7.79
C LEU A 49 6.54 -16.42 -9.09
N ILE A 50 6.75 -15.12 -9.36
CA ILE A 50 7.47 -14.64 -10.54
C ILE A 50 8.94 -14.38 -10.22
N CYS A 51 9.21 -13.64 -9.14
CA CYS A 51 10.55 -13.25 -8.74
C CYS A 51 11.41 -14.43 -8.31
N ALA A 52 10.87 -15.41 -7.58
CA ALA A 52 11.69 -16.51 -7.09
C ALA A 52 12.22 -17.37 -8.24
N PRO A 53 11.42 -17.82 -9.23
CA PRO A 53 11.94 -18.55 -10.39
C PRO A 53 12.88 -17.74 -11.26
N VAL A 54 12.55 -16.48 -11.54
CA VAL A 54 13.40 -15.61 -12.36
C VAL A 54 14.74 -15.35 -11.66
N GLY A 55 14.70 -15.00 -10.38
CA GLY A 55 15.91 -14.77 -9.58
C GLY A 55 16.75 -16.02 -9.42
N ALA A 56 16.13 -17.18 -9.20
CA ALA A 56 16.83 -18.46 -9.11
C ALA A 56 17.53 -18.81 -10.42
N TRP A 57 16.88 -18.55 -11.56
CA TRP A 57 17.45 -18.77 -12.88
C TRP A 57 18.60 -17.81 -13.19
N VAL A 58 18.43 -16.51 -12.92
CA VAL A 58 19.44 -15.47 -13.18
C VAL A 58 20.67 -15.63 -12.29
N LEU A 59 20.47 -15.93 -11.00
CA LEU A 59 21.54 -16.01 -10.00
C LEU A 59 22.09 -17.44 -9.83
N ASN A 60 21.45 -18.42 -10.47
CA ASN A 60 21.75 -19.84 -10.36
C ASN A 60 21.78 -20.29 -8.88
N LYS A 61 20.74 -19.89 -8.13
CA LYS A 61 20.57 -20.15 -6.70
C LYS A 61 19.27 -20.92 -6.44
N PRO A 62 19.19 -21.68 -5.33
CA PRO A 62 17.95 -22.32 -4.91
C PRO A 62 16.78 -21.33 -4.80
N LEU A 63 15.59 -21.76 -5.23
CA LEU A 63 14.34 -20.98 -5.11
C LEU A 63 14.09 -20.52 -3.67
N PHE A 64 14.42 -21.39 -2.71
CA PHE A 64 14.25 -21.12 -1.29
C PHE A 64 15.11 -19.93 -0.85
N ASP A 65 16.36 -19.83 -1.29
CA ASP A 65 17.28 -18.75 -0.90
C ASP A 65 16.81 -17.41 -1.46
N ILE A 66 16.30 -17.38 -2.70
CA ILE A 66 15.74 -16.16 -3.32
C ILE A 66 14.47 -15.71 -2.61
N GLY A 67 13.56 -16.63 -2.30
CA GLY A 67 12.35 -16.34 -1.55
C GLY A 67 12.64 -15.86 -0.13
N ALA A 68 13.57 -16.53 0.56
CA ALA A 68 14.05 -16.12 1.88
C ALA A 68 14.69 -14.74 1.83
N LEU A 69 15.45 -14.42 0.77
CA LEU A 69 16.07 -13.10 0.61
C LEU A 69 15.01 -12.02 0.51
N ALA A 70 13.99 -12.24 -0.30
CA ALA A 70 12.91 -11.28 -0.50
C ALA A 70 12.16 -10.99 0.81
N LEU A 71 11.82 -12.04 1.58
CA LEU A 71 11.17 -11.89 2.88
C LEU A 71 12.06 -11.17 3.90
N LEU A 72 13.34 -11.50 3.92
CA LEU A 72 14.31 -10.94 4.85
C LEU A 72 14.61 -9.47 4.52
N LEU A 73 14.84 -9.14 3.25
CA LEU A 73 15.00 -7.75 2.79
C LEU A 73 13.74 -6.91 3.04
N SER A 74 12.54 -7.46 2.81
CA SER A 74 11.28 -6.78 3.13
C SER A 74 11.17 -6.45 4.63
N SER A 75 11.51 -7.42 5.48
CA SER A 75 11.50 -7.24 6.94
C SER A 75 12.52 -6.20 7.40
N VAL A 76 13.74 -6.28 6.87
CA VAL A 76 14.81 -5.31 7.14
C VAL A 76 14.42 -3.92 6.65
N ALA A 77 13.80 -3.80 5.48
CA ALA A 77 13.32 -2.52 4.94
C ALA A 77 12.25 -1.90 5.84
N MET A 78 11.31 -2.68 6.37
CA MET A 78 10.31 -2.18 7.33
C MET A 78 10.96 -1.65 8.60
N ILE A 79 11.88 -2.42 9.19
CA ILE A 79 12.61 -2.03 10.40
C ILE A 79 13.45 -0.78 10.14
N TRP A 80 14.20 -0.76 9.04
CA TRP A 80 15.02 0.38 8.64
C TRP A 80 14.18 1.63 8.41
N ASN A 81 13.03 1.51 7.74
CA ASN A 81 12.09 2.62 7.56
C ASN A 81 11.60 3.18 8.89
N MET A 82 11.29 2.33 9.88
CA MET A 82 10.90 2.81 11.20
C MET A 82 12.05 3.54 11.90
N ILE A 83 13.26 2.96 11.89
CA ILE A 83 14.46 3.56 12.51
C ILE A 83 14.81 4.89 11.84
N TYR A 84 14.87 4.92 10.52
CA TYR A 84 15.23 6.11 9.75
C TYR A 84 14.22 7.23 9.94
N ASN A 85 12.92 6.93 9.88
CA ASN A 85 11.87 7.91 10.16
C ASN A 85 11.99 8.46 11.60
N ALA A 86 12.27 7.62 12.59
CA ALA A 86 12.46 8.07 13.98
C ALA A 86 13.70 8.97 14.16
N ILE A 87 14.83 8.63 13.53
CA ILE A 87 16.04 9.47 13.53
C ILE A 87 15.75 10.81 12.86
N PHE A 88 15.10 10.78 11.70
CA PHE A 88 14.81 11.98 10.94
C PHE A 88 13.83 12.91 11.64
N ASP A 89 12.76 12.36 12.21
CA ASP A 89 11.80 13.14 13.00
C ASP A 89 12.44 13.74 14.26
N GLY A 90 13.43 13.06 14.86
CA GLY A 90 14.22 13.57 15.98
C GLY A 90 15.16 14.72 15.61
N LEU A 91 15.77 14.68 14.42
CA LEU A 91 16.68 15.72 13.93
C LEU A 91 15.94 16.93 13.35
N TRP A 92 14.80 16.71 12.67
CA TRP A 92 13.98 17.73 12.04
C TRP A 92 12.50 17.61 12.46
N PRO A 93 12.14 18.07 13.67
CA PRO A 93 10.76 18.08 14.13
C PRO A 93 9.87 18.85 13.15
N ALA A 94 8.74 18.24 12.77
CA ALA A 94 7.80 18.78 11.79
C ALA A 94 7.28 20.19 12.14
N ASP A 95 7.31 20.55 13.42
CA ASP A 95 6.85 21.84 13.94
C ASP A 95 7.82 23.00 13.67
N ARG A 96 9.11 22.75 13.36
CA ARG A 96 10.12 23.80 13.21
C ARG A 96 10.53 24.12 11.77
N VAL A 97 10.29 23.23 10.81
CA VAL A 97 10.81 23.40 9.44
C VAL A 97 9.71 23.18 8.39
N LYS A 98 9.40 24.23 7.60
CA LYS A 98 8.62 24.11 6.37
C LYS A 98 9.31 23.08 5.48
N ARG A 99 8.72 21.88 5.30
CA ARG A 99 9.27 20.76 4.50
C ARG A 99 9.41 21.15 3.02
N ARG A 100 10.47 21.89 2.68
CA ARG A 100 10.84 22.27 1.30
C ARG A 100 11.27 21.03 0.51
N LEU A 101 11.04 21.04 -0.80
CA LEU A 101 11.49 20.01 -1.75
C LEU A 101 12.91 19.44 -1.49
N PRO A 102 13.96 20.26 -1.26
CA PRO A 102 15.31 19.74 -0.99
C PRO A 102 15.40 18.84 0.24
N LEU A 103 14.62 19.11 1.29
CA LEU A 103 14.63 18.28 2.50
C LEU A 103 14.02 16.91 2.23
N ARG A 104 13.00 16.83 1.35
CA ARG A 104 12.41 15.54 0.93
C ARG A 104 13.36 14.73 0.06
N MET A 105 14.11 15.40 -0.82
CA MET A 105 15.12 14.72 -1.64
C MET A 105 16.27 14.21 -0.78
N ALA A 106 16.78 15.01 0.15
CA ALA A 106 17.81 14.57 1.09
C ALA A 106 17.34 13.39 1.96
N HIS A 107 16.10 13.43 2.43
CA HIS A 107 15.48 12.33 3.17
C HIS A 107 15.38 11.06 2.32
N ALA A 108 14.86 11.16 1.10
CA ALA A 108 14.75 10.00 0.21
C ALA A 108 16.12 9.40 -0.14
N LEU A 109 17.11 10.25 -0.45
CA LEU A 109 18.47 9.80 -0.77
C LEU A 109 19.18 9.18 0.45
N GLY A 110 18.99 9.74 1.64
CA GLY A 110 19.55 9.17 2.87
C GLY A 110 18.89 7.85 3.27
N PHE A 111 17.56 7.74 3.09
CA PHE A 111 16.82 6.50 3.30
C PHE A 111 17.34 5.40 2.38
N GLU A 112 17.35 5.68 1.08
CA GLU A 112 17.75 4.75 0.03
C GLU A 112 19.22 4.36 0.18
N GLY A 113 20.10 5.34 0.37
CA GLY A 113 21.52 5.09 0.57
C GLY A 113 21.79 4.24 1.80
N GLY A 114 21.14 4.55 2.93
CA GLY A 114 21.26 3.76 4.15
C GLY A 114 20.72 2.34 3.99
N PHE A 115 19.63 2.16 3.26
CA PHE A 115 19.10 0.84 2.95
C PHE A 115 20.07 0.04 2.08
N ILE A 116 20.64 0.63 1.02
CA ILE A 116 21.67 0.00 0.17
C ILE A 116 22.87 -0.47 1.00
N PHE A 117 23.34 0.32 1.97
CA PHE A 117 24.43 -0.07 2.86
C PHE A 117 24.14 -1.30 3.73
N ILE A 118 22.87 -1.61 4.00
CA ILE A 118 22.46 -2.76 4.81
C ILE A 118 22.00 -3.92 3.93
N GLY A 119 21.18 -3.63 2.93
CA GLY A 119 20.58 -4.57 2.00
C GLY A 119 21.59 -5.25 1.10
N LEU A 120 22.55 -4.49 0.54
CA LEU A 120 23.55 -5.08 -0.36
C LEU A 120 24.47 -6.09 0.33
N PRO A 121 25.12 -5.78 1.47
CA PRO A 121 25.98 -6.76 2.14
C PRO A 121 25.20 -7.99 2.60
N LEU A 122 23.95 -7.79 3.02
CA LEU A 122 23.07 -8.87 3.46
C LEU A 122 22.70 -9.80 2.29
N ALA A 123 22.32 -9.25 1.14
CA ALA A 123 22.03 -10.01 -0.07
C ALA A 123 23.28 -10.73 -0.61
N ALA A 124 24.42 -10.03 -0.64
CA ALA A 124 25.71 -10.58 -1.04
C ALA A 124 26.12 -11.76 -0.16
N TRP A 125 25.99 -11.61 1.16
CA TRP A 125 26.29 -12.64 2.15
C TRP A 125 25.36 -13.85 2.00
N MET A 126 24.04 -13.62 1.94
CA MET A 126 23.08 -14.72 1.95
C MET A 126 23.10 -15.54 0.65
N LEU A 127 23.28 -14.87 -0.49
CA LEU A 127 23.38 -15.55 -1.79
C LEU A 127 24.81 -15.94 -2.17
N ASN A 128 25.83 -15.60 -1.37
CA ASN A 128 27.24 -15.77 -1.75
C ASN A 128 27.53 -15.19 -3.16
N ILE A 129 27.15 -13.93 -3.37
CA ILE A 129 27.37 -13.17 -4.61
C ILE A 129 28.19 -11.92 -4.30
N THR A 130 28.75 -11.30 -5.34
CA THR A 130 29.49 -10.04 -5.17
C THR A 130 28.54 -8.87 -4.87
N LEU A 131 29.03 -7.81 -4.22
CA LEU A 131 28.24 -6.59 -3.98
C LEU A 131 27.69 -5.99 -5.28
N TRP A 132 28.44 -6.09 -6.38
CA TRP A 132 27.97 -5.66 -7.70
C TRP A 132 26.77 -6.47 -8.19
N GLN A 133 26.81 -7.80 -8.03
CA GLN A 133 25.67 -8.65 -8.38
C GLN A 133 24.47 -8.36 -7.48
N ALA A 134 24.68 -8.15 -6.17
CA ALA A 134 23.62 -7.75 -5.25
C ALA A 134 22.95 -6.42 -5.67
N LEU A 135 23.74 -5.44 -6.14
CA LEU A 135 23.22 -4.17 -6.67
C LEU A 135 22.37 -4.38 -7.92
N VAL A 136 22.83 -5.22 -8.84
CA VAL A 136 22.04 -5.56 -10.04
C VAL A 136 20.73 -6.25 -9.67
N VAL A 137 20.73 -7.11 -8.65
CA VAL A 137 19.51 -7.75 -8.12
C VAL A 137 18.56 -6.72 -7.53
N GLU A 138 19.06 -5.78 -6.74
CA GLU A 138 18.27 -4.71 -6.13
C GLU A 138 17.63 -3.80 -7.21
N ILE A 139 18.41 -3.39 -8.22
CA ILE A 139 17.90 -2.64 -9.38
C ILE A 139 16.87 -3.47 -10.15
N GLY A 140 17.11 -4.76 -10.34
CA GLY A 140 16.18 -5.68 -10.99
C GLY A 140 14.85 -5.78 -10.25
N PHE A 141 14.90 -5.89 -8.92
CA PHE A 141 13.70 -5.84 -8.09
C PHE A 141 12.98 -4.50 -8.21
N PHE A 142 13.66 -3.36 -8.15
CA PHE A 142 13.01 -2.06 -8.32
C PHE A 142 12.32 -1.92 -9.68
N LEU A 143 13.02 -2.28 -10.76
CA LEU A 143 12.49 -2.23 -12.12
C LEU A 143 11.31 -3.18 -12.33
N PHE A 144 11.26 -4.30 -11.62
CA PHE A 144 10.13 -5.22 -11.66
C PHE A 144 8.96 -4.74 -10.78
N PHE A 145 9.21 -4.42 -9.51
CA PHE A 145 8.18 -4.11 -8.51
C PHE A 145 7.43 -2.81 -8.83
N LEU A 146 8.07 -1.80 -9.42
CA LEU A 146 7.41 -0.55 -9.80
C LEU A 146 6.26 -0.77 -10.81
N PRO A 147 6.51 -1.27 -12.04
CA PRO A 147 5.45 -1.53 -13.00
C PRO A 147 4.50 -2.64 -12.52
N TYR A 148 5.00 -3.66 -11.82
CA TYR A 148 4.16 -4.71 -11.24
C TYR A 148 3.12 -4.15 -10.27
N THR A 149 3.52 -3.25 -9.37
CA THR A 149 2.61 -2.62 -8.41
C THR A 149 1.52 -1.82 -9.10
N VAL A 150 1.86 -1.06 -10.14
CA VAL A 150 0.89 -0.31 -10.93
C VAL A 150 -0.10 -1.26 -11.63
N ALA A 151 0.42 -2.30 -12.29
CA ALA A 151 -0.41 -3.28 -13.01
C ALA A 151 -1.34 -4.07 -12.07
N TYR A 152 -0.81 -4.53 -10.93
CA TYR A 152 -1.59 -5.27 -9.93
C TYR A 152 -2.71 -4.41 -9.34
N ASN A 153 -2.38 -3.20 -8.90
CA ASN A 153 -3.38 -2.27 -8.35
C ASN A 153 -4.48 -1.97 -9.37
N TRP A 154 -4.11 -1.72 -10.63
CA TRP A 154 -5.07 -1.45 -11.69
C TRP A 154 -5.98 -2.66 -11.95
N CYS A 155 -5.41 -3.87 -12.04
CA CYS A 155 -6.18 -5.09 -12.23
C CYS A 155 -7.15 -5.35 -11.07
N TYR A 156 -6.70 -5.16 -9.83
CA TYR A 156 -7.52 -5.32 -8.64
C TYR A 156 -8.69 -4.33 -8.61
N ASP A 157 -8.46 -3.07 -8.96
CA ASP A 157 -9.51 -2.05 -8.99
C ASP A 157 -10.56 -2.32 -10.09
N ILE A 158 -10.16 -2.84 -11.25
CA ILE A 158 -11.10 -3.32 -12.29
C ILE A 158 -11.96 -4.47 -11.75
N LEU A 159 -11.33 -5.47 -11.12
CA LEU A 159 -12.02 -6.64 -10.60
C LEU A 159 -13.01 -6.26 -9.48
N ARG A 160 -12.57 -5.42 -8.55
CA ARG A 160 -13.42 -4.88 -7.48
C ARG A 160 -14.59 -4.08 -8.05
N GLY A 161 -14.35 -3.25 -9.07
CA GLY A 161 -15.39 -2.50 -9.77
C GLY A 161 -16.44 -3.40 -10.41
N ARG A 162 -16.05 -4.53 -11.02
CA ARG A 162 -16.98 -5.52 -11.57
C ARG A 162 -17.80 -6.22 -10.49
N ILE A 163 -17.18 -6.61 -9.37
CA ILE A 163 -17.87 -7.31 -8.26
C ILE A 163 -18.91 -6.39 -7.61
N ILE A 164 -18.56 -5.13 -7.35
CA ILE A 164 -19.48 -4.16 -6.73
C ILE A 164 -20.67 -3.88 -7.65
N ARG A 165 -20.44 -3.68 -8.96
CA ARG A 165 -21.53 -3.51 -9.94
C ARG A 165 -22.48 -4.70 -9.96
N ARG A 166 -21.94 -5.94 -9.95
CA ARG A 166 -22.77 -7.16 -9.93
C ARG A 166 -23.61 -7.28 -8.67
N ARG A 167 -23.06 -6.93 -7.50
CA ARG A 167 -23.82 -6.93 -6.23
C ARG A 167 -24.92 -5.87 -6.22
N ALA A 168 -24.67 -4.68 -6.76
CA ALA A 168 -25.68 -3.61 -6.87
C ALA A 168 -26.84 -4.02 -7.79
N ILE A 169 -26.55 -4.64 -8.94
CA ILE A 169 -27.57 -5.14 -9.87
C ILE A 169 -28.42 -6.23 -9.20
N ASN A 170 -27.79 -7.19 -8.51
CA ASN A 170 -28.51 -8.26 -7.82
C ASN A 170 -29.38 -7.73 -6.67
N ALA A 171 -28.91 -6.75 -5.90
CA ALA A 171 -29.70 -6.12 -4.84
C ALA A 171 -30.92 -5.38 -5.40
N CYS A 172 -30.76 -4.61 -6.49
CA CYS A 172 -31.87 -3.95 -7.17
C CYS A 172 -32.91 -4.95 -7.69
N ARG A 173 -32.45 -6.05 -8.30
CA ARG A 173 -33.31 -7.12 -8.80
C ARG A 173 -34.12 -7.79 -7.69
N MET A 174 -33.54 -8.01 -6.51
CA MET A 174 -34.24 -8.57 -5.35
C MET A 174 -35.30 -7.61 -4.79
N SER A 175 -35.01 -6.31 -4.68
CA SER A 175 -35.97 -5.30 -4.21
C SER A 175 -37.10 -4.98 -5.20
N ALA A 176 -36.93 -5.31 -6.49
CA ALA A 176 -37.99 -5.23 -7.48
C ALA A 176 -38.97 -6.41 -7.35
N HIS A 177 -38.43 -7.61 -7.10
CA HIS A 177 -39.24 -8.83 -6.95
C HIS A 177 -40.07 -8.85 -5.66
N SER A 178 -39.62 -8.19 -4.59
CA SER A 178 -40.38 -8.06 -3.34
C SER A 178 -41.51 -7.03 -3.39
N ARG A 179 -41.55 -6.17 -4.42
CA ARG A 179 -42.58 -5.14 -4.59
C ARG A 179 -43.74 -5.58 -5.49
N LEU A 180 -43.60 -6.73 -6.14
CA LEU A 180 -44.60 -7.35 -7.02
C LEU A 180 -45.36 -8.50 -6.32
N ARG A 181 -45.13 -8.68 -5.01
CA ARG A 181 -45.89 -9.54 -4.10
C ARG A 181 -46.51 -8.67 -3.03
#